data_AF-A0A1I6RIY6-F1
#
_entry.id   AF-A0A1I6RIY6-F1
#
_cell.length_a   1.000
_cell.length_b   1.000
_cell.length_c   1.000
_cell.angle_alpha   90.00
_cell.angle_beta   90.00
_cell.angle_gamma   90.00
#
_symmetry.space_group_name_H-M   'P 1'
#
loop_
_entity.id
_entity.type
_entity.pdbx_description
1 polymer ?
#
loop_
_entity_poly.entity_id
_entity_poly.type
_entity_poly.pdbx_seq_one_letter_code
_entity_poly.pdbx_strand_id
1 'polypeptide(L)'
;MHAMTDVPQQKGIGSVQFLPVSLFASVMGISGLSLAWRQASKLFGSSPVIADCIGILAVLIFVALSAGYLSKWLLYPNKVKAEFVHPITGNFFGTITIALLLLSSVIGFYSQAAGQVIWIVGTILTLALCFLIVTRLLNGNQEPGHVVPPWLIPGVGTIDIAVAGGTMPFPWAHEINLLSLAIGGIVALLFLTLILSRLIHHAPLPAGLVPSMIIMIAPFEVGFLGYTKFQQKIDPFASILFYFGLFLFIVLFFKVFRKSNPFSASWWAVSFPIAALSNAALEYAIFVHSWLLIGISAIVLAFLSIVLFVFLIRTMNLLFSGNLLKG
;
A
#
# COMPACT_ATOMS: atom_id res chain seq x y z
N MET A 1 35.92 -40.02 -15.38
CA MET A 1 35.52 -38.73 -15.97
C MET A 1 34.05 -38.84 -16.37
N HIS A 2 33.11 -38.45 -15.49
CA HIS A 2 31.71 -38.29 -15.88
C HIS A 2 31.46 -36.82 -16.09
N ALA A 3 31.27 -36.45 -17.36
CA ALA A 3 31.01 -35.09 -17.79
C ALA A 3 29.66 -34.61 -17.26
N MET A 4 29.69 -33.41 -16.67
CA MET A 4 28.54 -32.58 -16.34
C MET A 4 27.64 -32.42 -17.57
N THR A 5 26.37 -32.77 -17.43
CA THR A 5 25.31 -32.17 -18.25
C THR A 5 24.69 -31.06 -17.43
N ASP A 6 25.29 -29.88 -17.52
CA ASP A 6 24.64 -28.64 -17.11
C ASP A 6 23.42 -28.43 -18.00
N VAL A 7 22.24 -28.66 -17.43
CA VAL A 7 20.98 -28.28 -18.05
C VAL A 7 20.97 -26.74 -18.14
N PRO A 8 20.84 -26.14 -19.33
CA PRO A 8 20.73 -24.70 -19.44
C PRO A 8 19.48 -24.26 -18.67
N GLN A 9 19.64 -23.48 -17.60
CA GLN A 9 18.53 -22.80 -16.95
C GLN A 9 17.80 -21.97 -18.00
N GLN A 10 16.60 -22.40 -18.37
CA GLN A 10 15.65 -21.62 -19.16
C GLN A 10 15.33 -20.32 -18.41
N LYS A 11 16.16 -19.28 -18.60
CA LYS A 11 15.96 -17.93 -18.07
C LYS A 11 14.89 -17.14 -18.85
N GLY A 12 14.18 -17.76 -19.78
CA GLY A 12 13.16 -17.11 -20.61
C GLY A 12 11.75 -17.59 -20.30
N ILE A 13 10.82 -16.65 -20.13
CA ILE A 13 9.35 -16.79 -20.09
C ILE A 13 8.79 -17.56 -18.87
N GLY A 14 9.40 -18.65 -18.42
CA GLY A 14 8.97 -19.41 -17.24
C GLY A 14 9.12 -18.66 -15.90
N SER A 15 9.89 -17.58 -15.87
CA SER A 15 10.14 -16.76 -14.67
C SER A 15 8.91 -15.88 -14.29
N VAL A 16 8.14 -15.42 -15.28
CA VAL A 16 7.01 -14.50 -15.03
C VAL A 16 5.86 -15.15 -14.26
N GLN A 17 5.76 -16.50 -14.29
CA GLN A 17 4.75 -17.25 -13.54
C GLN A 17 4.90 -17.04 -12.01
N PHE A 18 6.09 -16.67 -11.55
CA PHE A 18 6.40 -16.44 -10.14
C PHE A 18 6.37 -14.97 -9.75
N LEU A 19 6.03 -14.05 -10.66
CA LEU A 19 5.87 -12.63 -10.35
C LEU A 19 4.75 -12.46 -9.31
N PRO A 20 5.06 -12.07 -8.07
CA PRO A 20 4.05 -12.00 -7.01
C PRO A 20 3.26 -10.68 -7.11
N VAL A 21 1.94 -10.76 -6.91
CA VAL A 21 1.06 -9.58 -6.93
C VAL A 21 1.44 -8.56 -5.85
N SER A 22 2.05 -9.02 -4.75
CA SER A 22 2.51 -8.16 -3.65
C SER A 22 3.57 -7.13 -4.05
N LEU A 23 4.25 -7.28 -5.20
CA LEU A 23 5.18 -6.26 -5.68
C LEU A 23 4.48 -4.95 -6.10
N PHE A 24 3.18 -4.95 -6.41
CA PHE A 24 2.45 -3.71 -6.64
C PHE A 24 2.40 -2.80 -5.39
N ALA A 25 2.62 -3.36 -4.18
CA ALA A 25 2.82 -2.57 -2.97
C ALA A 25 4.02 -1.61 -3.08
N SER A 26 5.02 -1.92 -3.92
CA SER A 26 6.14 -1.00 -4.18
C SER A 26 5.68 0.29 -4.85
N VAL A 27 4.74 0.20 -5.80
CA VAL A 27 4.15 1.37 -6.47
C VAL A 27 3.38 2.21 -5.47
N MET A 28 2.62 1.58 -4.57
CA MET A 28 1.90 2.31 -3.52
C MET A 28 2.85 3.09 -2.62
N GLY A 29 3.91 2.44 -2.13
CA GLY A 29 4.92 3.07 -1.29
C GLY A 29 5.65 4.23 -1.98
N ILE A 30 6.10 4.02 -3.21
CA ILE A 30 6.85 5.03 -3.98
C ILE A 30 5.93 6.20 -4.37
N SER A 31 4.68 5.93 -4.75
CA SER A 31 3.68 6.99 -5.01
C SER A 31 3.41 7.80 -3.74
N GLY A 32 3.21 7.13 -2.60
CA GLY A 32 3.04 7.80 -1.32
C GLY A 32 4.26 8.64 -0.90
N LEU A 33 5.48 8.16 -1.18
CA LEU A 33 6.71 8.93 -0.95
C LEU A 33 6.81 10.16 -1.86
N SER A 34 6.41 10.06 -3.13
CA SER A 34 6.32 11.21 -4.05
C SER A 34 5.37 12.29 -3.49
N LEU A 35 4.18 11.88 -3.06
CA LEU A 35 3.20 12.77 -2.42
C LEU A 35 3.75 13.39 -1.12
N ALA A 36 4.46 12.60 -0.30
CA ALA A 36 5.07 13.10 0.93
C ALA A 36 6.15 14.16 0.64
N TRP A 37 7.04 13.91 -0.34
CA TRP A 37 8.03 14.91 -0.74
C TRP A 37 7.41 16.17 -1.36
N ARG A 38 6.24 16.04 -2.02
CA ARG A 38 5.47 17.21 -2.48
C ARG A 38 4.91 18.03 -1.32
N GLN A 39 4.44 17.38 -0.26
CA GLN A 39 3.98 18.10 0.94
C GLN A 39 5.18 18.70 1.69
N ALA A 40 6.31 18.00 1.72
CA ALA A 40 7.57 18.47 2.28
C ALA A 40 8.13 19.70 1.54
N SER A 41 7.89 19.84 0.23
CA SER A 41 8.26 21.07 -0.49
C SER A 41 7.51 22.30 0.03
N LYS A 42 6.25 22.12 0.44
CA LYS A 42 5.43 23.20 1.03
C LYS A 42 5.84 23.52 2.46
N LEU A 43 6.13 22.51 3.28
CA LEU A 43 6.47 22.69 4.69
C LEU A 43 7.92 23.13 4.92
N PHE A 44 8.88 22.53 4.20
CA PHE A 44 10.32 22.73 4.42
C PHE A 44 11.01 23.51 3.30
N GLY A 45 10.33 23.86 2.22
CA GLY A 45 10.94 24.55 1.07
C GLY A 45 11.87 23.66 0.23
N SER A 46 11.78 22.34 0.37
CA SER A 46 12.55 21.39 -0.47
C SER A 46 12.13 21.46 -1.95
N SER A 47 13.02 21.06 -2.86
CA SER A 47 12.73 21.15 -4.29
C SER A 47 11.59 20.19 -4.71
N PRO A 48 10.58 20.66 -5.45
CA PRO A 48 9.51 19.81 -5.98
C PRO A 48 10.03 18.73 -6.95
N VAL A 49 11.22 18.92 -7.50
CA VAL A 49 11.88 17.95 -8.41
C VAL A 49 12.08 16.59 -7.75
N ILE A 50 12.31 16.54 -6.43
CA ILE A 50 12.44 15.28 -5.69
C ILE A 50 11.13 14.47 -5.79
N ALA A 51 9.99 15.14 -5.56
CA ALA A 51 8.68 14.52 -5.70
C ALA A 51 8.39 14.08 -7.15
N ASP A 52 8.78 14.89 -8.14
CA ASP A 52 8.62 14.60 -9.57
C ASP A 52 9.36 13.33 -9.97
N CYS A 53 10.66 13.23 -9.64
CA CYS A 53 11.49 12.08 -9.96
C CYS A 53 10.96 10.79 -9.33
N ILE A 54 10.53 10.85 -8.07
CA ILE A 54 9.96 9.70 -7.36
C ILE A 54 8.60 9.31 -8.00
N GLY A 55 7.79 10.28 -8.40
CA GLY A 55 6.51 10.06 -9.06
C GLY A 55 6.66 9.39 -10.43
N ILE A 56 7.60 9.86 -11.24
CA ILE A 56 7.93 9.25 -12.55
C ILE A 56 8.40 7.81 -12.34
N LEU A 57 9.26 7.57 -11.35
CA LEU A 57 9.69 6.21 -11.01
C LEU A 57 8.51 5.30 -10.64
N ALA A 58 7.55 5.79 -9.87
CA ALA A 58 6.35 5.02 -9.51
C ALA A 58 5.53 4.62 -10.75
N VAL A 59 5.33 5.57 -11.68
CA VAL A 59 4.63 5.31 -12.96
C VAL A 59 5.36 4.25 -13.78
N LEU A 60 6.68 4.37 -13.94
CA LEU A 60 7.48 3.41 -14.71
C LEU A 60 7.42 2.01 -14.11
N ILE A 61 7.53 1.89 -12.79
CA ILE A 61 7.42 0.60 -12.08
C ILE A 61 6.02 0.03 -12.26
N PHE A 62 4.96 0.85 -12.15
CA PHE A 62 3.59 0.39 -12.34
C PHE A 62 3.36 -0.15 -13.75
N VAL A 63 3.85 0.53 -14.78
CA VAL A 63 3.75 0.08 -16.17
C VAL A 63 4.50 -1.24 -16.36
N ALA A 64 5.72 -1.35 -15.83
CA ALA A 64 6.52 -2.58 -15.92
C ALA A 64 5.86 -3.77 -15.20
N LEU A 65 5.36 -3.57 -13.97
CA LEU A 65 4.65 -4.60 -13.22
C LEU A 65 3.33 -4.97 -13.89
N SER A 66 2.59 -4.01 -14.42
CA SER A 66 1.35 -4.24 -15.17
C SER A 66 1.60 -5.10 -16.41
N ALA A 67 2.63 -4.78 -17.20
CA ALA A 67 3.00 -5.56 -18.37
C ALA A 67 3.44 -6.99 -17.99
N GLY A 68 4.23 -7.14 -16.92
CA GLY A 68 4.67 -8.44 -16.41
C GLY A 68 3.48 -9.28 -15.89
N TYR A 69 2.58 -8.67 -15.13
CA TYR A 69 1.43 -9.38 -14.56
C TYR A 69 0.37 -9.70 -15.61
N LEU A 70 0.19 -8.83 -16.62
CA LEU A 70 -0.65 -9.13 -17.78
C LEU A 70 -0.10 -10.33 -18.55
N SER A 71 1.22 -10.39 -18.75
CA SER A 71 1.89 -11.55 -19.36
C SER A 71 1.68 -12.82 -18.53
N LYS A 72 1.80 -12.73 -17.19
CA LYS A 72 1.48 -13.83 -16.27
C LYS A 72 0.03 -14.30 -16.41
N TRP A 73 -0.92 -13.38 -16.55
CA TRP A 73 -2.33 -13.70 -16.68
C TRP A 73 -2.66 -14.40 -18.01
N LEU A 74 -2.08 -13.95 -19.12
CA LEU A 74 -2.27 -14.55 -20.44
C LEU A 74 -1.59 -15.92 -20.57
N LEU A 75 -0.38 -16.07 -20.04
CA LEU A 75 0.41 -17.31 -20.18
C LEU A 75 0.12 -18.34 -19.08
N TYR A 76 -0.21 -17.90 -17.86
CA TYR A 76 -0.39 -18.75 -16.68
C TYR A 76 -1.67 -18.39 -15.89
N PRO A 77 -2.86 -18.41 -16.52
CA PRO A 77 -4.10 -17.98 -15.87
C PRO A 77 -4.44 -18.78 -14.61
N ASN A 78 -4.11 -20.08 -14.58
CA ASN A 78 -4.30 -20.93 -13.41
C ASN A 78 -3.48 -20.47 -12.19
N LYS A 79 -2.27 -19.93 -12.41
CA LYS A 79 -1.43 -19.39 -11.32
C LYS A 79 -2.03 -18.09 -10.76
N VAL A 80 -2.53 -17.21 -11.64
CA VAL A 80 -3.23 -15.98 -11.20
C VAL A 80 -4.51 -16.32 -10.45
N LYS A 81 -5.30 -17.27 -10.95
CA LYS A 81 -6.50 -17.76 -10.26
C LYS A 81 -6.16 -18.32 -8.87
N ALA A 82 -5.13 -19.16 -8.78
CA ALA A 82 -4.67 -19.72 -7.51
C ALA A 82 -4.22 -18.62 -6.53
N GLU A 83 -3.47 -17.62 -7.02
CA GLU A 83 -3.04 -16.47 -6.22
C GLU A 83 -4.24 -15.64 -5.74
N PHE A 84 -5.24 -15.43 -6.60
CA PHE A 84 -6.43 -14.63 -6.30
C PHE A 84 -7.34 -15.30 -5.27
N VAL A 85 -7.53 -16.62 -5.32
CA VAL A 85 -8.39 -17.35 -4.37
C VAL A 85 -7.71 -17.63 -3.03
N HIS A 86 -6.38 -17.52 -2.96
CA HIS A 86 -5.62 -17.81 -1.75
C HIS A 86 -5.98 -16.84 -0.60
N PRO A 87 -6.23 -17.34 0.62
CA PRO A 87 -6.81 -16.56 1.73
C PRO A 87 -5.94 -15.41 2.25
N ILE A 88 -4.62 -15.49 2.04
CA ILE A 88 -3.66 -14.43 2.41
C ILE A 88 -3.26 -13.59 1.19
N THR A 89 -2.57 -14.19 0.20
CA THR A 89 -2.04 -13.46 -0.97
C THR A 89 -3.12 -12.83 -1.85
N GLY A 90 -4.33 -13.38 -1.88
CA GLY A 90 -5.46 -12.80 -2.64
C GLY A 90 -5.79 -11.37 -2.21
N ASN A 91 -5.56 -11.00 -0.95
CA ASN A 91 -5.78 -9.64 -0.47
C ASN A 91 -4.81 -8.62 -1.08
N PHE A 92 -3.64 -9.05 -1.54
CA PHE A 92 -2.67 -8.17 -2.18
C PHE A 92 -3.09 -7.71 -3.58
N PHE A 93 -4.15 -8.26 -4.19
CA PHE A 93 -4.72 -7.68 -5.40
C PHE A 93 -5.21 -6.24 -5.18
N GLY A 94 -5.58 -5.88 -3.94
CA GLY A 94 -5.93 -4.49 -3.62
C GLY A 94 -4.78 -3.52 -3.78
N THR A 95 -3.53 -4.01 -3.78
CA THR A 95 -2.37 -3.15 -4.01
C THR A 95 -2.34 -2.57 -5.43
N ILE A 96 -2.92 -3.26 -6.42
CA ILE A 96 -3.03 -2.77 -7.79
C ILE A 96 -3.98 -1.56 -7.83
N THR A 97 -5.14 -1.68 -7.19
CA THR A 97 -6.18 -0.65 -7.26
C THR A 97 -5.83 0.57 -6.42
N ILE A 98 -5.20 0.36 -5.25
CA ILE A 98 -4.63 1.46 -4.44
C ILE A 98 -3.49 2.16 -5.19
N ALA A 99 -2.60 1.41 -5.85
CA ALA A 99 -1.55 2.02 -6.68
C ALA A 99 -2.13 2.91 -7.79
N LEU A 100 -3.20 2.47 -8.47
CA LEU A 100 -3.90 3.29 -9.46
C LEU A 100 -4.45 4.59 -8.85
N LEU A 101 -5.11 4.51 -7.68
CA LEU A 101 -5.64 5.69 -6.99
C LEU A 101 -4.53 6.67 -6.59
N LEU A 102 -3.41 6.20 -6.04
CA LEU A 102 -2.30 7.07 -5.67
C LEU A 102 -1.61 7.68 -6.90
N LEU A 103 -1.46 6.92 -7.98
CA LEU A 103 -0.94 7.42 -9.25
C LEU A 103 -1.87 8.46 -9.89
N SER A 104 -3.18 8.36 -9.67
CA SER A 104 -4.13 9.39 -10.11
C SER A 104 -3.81 10.75 -9.51
N SER A 105 -3.42 10.80 -8.23
CA SER A 105 -2.97 12.02 -7.55
C SER A 105 -1.62 12.50 -8.07
N VAL A 106 -0.65 11.59 -8.29
CA VAL A 106 0.68 11.94 -8.82
C VAL A 106 0.56 12.53 -10.23
N ILE A 107 -0.21 11.89 -11.12
CA ILE A 107 -0.40 12.33 -12.51
C ILE A 107 -1.29 13.57 -12.58
N GLY A 108 -2.24 13.72 -11.65
CA GLY A 108 -3.15 14.85 -11.56
C GLY A 108 -2.46 16.21 -11.41
N PHE A 109 -1.23 16.25 -10.87
CA PHE A 109 -0.42 17.47 -10.83
C PHE A 109 0.03 17.96 -12.21
N TYR A 110 0.12 17.09 -13.22
CA TYR A 110 0.55 17.42 -14.57
C TYR A 110 -0.60 17.44 -15.57
N SER A 111 -1.58 16.54 -15.40
CA SER A 111 -2.78 16.48 -16.22
C SER A 111 -3.98 16.09 -15.37
N GLN A 112 -4.82 17.08 -15.08
CA GLN A 112 -6.03 16.90 -14.31
C GLN A 112 -6.98 15.87 -14.96
N ALA A 113 -7.13 15.92 -16.29
CA ALA A 113 -7.97 14.99 -17.03
C ALA A 113 -7.46 13.53 -16.92
N ALA A 114 -6.15 13.32 -17.05
CA ALA A 114 -5.58 11.98 -16.88
C ALA A 114 -5.74 11.48 -15.44
N GLY A 115 -5.48 12.33 -14.44
CA GLY A 115 -5.71 12.02 -13.03
C GLY A 115 -7.17 11.61 -12.76
N GLN A 116 -8.14 12.36 -13.30
CA GLN A 116 -9.57 12.04 -13.17
C GLN A 116 -9.93 10.69 -13.78
N VAL A 117 -9.46 10.39 -15.00
CA VAL A 117 -9.74 9.11 -15.67
C VAL A 117 -9.15 7.94 -14.87
N ILE A 118 -7.90 8.06 -14.42
CA ILE A 118 -7.25 7.03 -13.62
C ILE A 118 -7.97 6.83 -12.28
N TRP A 119 -8.42 7.92 -11.65
CA TRP A 119 -9.19 7.85 -10.41
C TRP A 119 -10.53 7.14 -10.59
N ILE A 120 -11.27 7.41 -11.69
CA ILE A 120 -12.53 6.72 -12.00
C ILE A 120 -12.29 5.21 -12.13
N VAL A 121 -11.29 4.82 -12.91
CA VAL A 121 -10.92 3.41 -13.09
C VAL A 121 -10.52 2.77 -11.77
N GLY A 122 -9.66 3.44 -10.99
CA GLY A 122 -9.21 2.98 -9.67
C GLY A 122 -10.37 2.82 -8.68
N THR A 123 -11.35 3.72 -8.71
CA THR A 123 -12.55 3.70 -7.88
C THR A 123 -13.42 2.48 -8.16
N ILE A 124 -13.75 2.25 -9.44
CA ILE A 124 -14.57 1.11 -9.87
C ILE A 124 -13.89 -0.20 -9.49
N LEU A 125 -12.59 -0.33 -9.79
CA LEU A 125 -11.84 -1.55 -9.50
C LEU A 125 -11.72 -1.81 -7.99
N THR A 126 -11.47 -0.78 -7.20
CA THR A 126 -11.35 -0.89 -5.74
C THR A 126 -12.67 -1.33 -5.11
N LEU A 127 -13.79 -0.70 -5.48
CA LEU A 127 -15.12 -1.07 -4.95
C LEU A 127 -15.51 -2.49 -5.37
N ALA A 128 -15.27 -2.87 -6.63
CA ALA A 128 -15.54 -4.21 -7.13
C ALA A 128 -14.70 -5.27 -6.37
N LEU A 129 -13.41 -5.00 -6.15
CA LEU A 129 -12.54 -5.92 -5.44
C LEU A 129 -12.93 -6.04 -3.95
N CYS A 130 -13.26 -4.93 -3.30
CA CYS A 130 -13.75 -4.93 -1.93
C CYS A 130 -15.03 -5.77 -1.81
N PHE A 131 -16.00 -5.56 -2.71
CA PHE A 131 -17.22 -6.36 -2.78
C PHE A 131 -16.90 -7.86 -2.90
N LEU A 132 -16.06 -8.27 -3.86
CA LEU A 132 -15.71 -9.67 -4.09
C LEU A 132 -15.04 -10.32 -2.86
N ILE A 133 -14.13 -9.60 -2.19
CA ILE A 133 -13.39 -10.14 -1.04
C ILE A 133 -14.28 -10.22 0.20
N VAL A 134 -15.10 -9.20 0.45
CA VAL A 134 -16.07 -9.24 1.56
C VAL A 134 -17.09 -10.35 1.35
N THR A 135 -17.64 -10.50 0.14
CA THR A 135 -18.53 -11.63 -0.19
C THR A 135 -17.85 -12.98 0.05
N ARG A 136 -16.60 -13.14 -0.40
CA ARG A 136 -15.85 -14.38 -0.17
C ARG A 136 -15.66 -14.68 1.32
N LEU A 137 -15.37 -13.66 2.12
CA LEU A 137 -15.20 -13.82 3.56
C LEU A 137 -16.52 -14.21 4.24
N LEU A 138 -17.64 -13.59 3.83
CA LEU A 138 -18.98 -13.89 4.36
C LEU A 138 -19.48 -15.29 3.96
N ASN A 139 -18.97 -15.88 2.88
CA ASN A 139 -19.24 -17.28 2.52
C ASN A 139 -18.63 -18.29 3.51
N GLY A 140 -17.78 -17.86 4.45
CA GLY A 140 -17.26 -18.69 5.54
C GLY A 140 -16.09 -19.59 5.15
N ASN A 141 -15.91 -20.67 5.93
CA ASN A 141 -14.85 -21.68 5.80
C ASN A 141 -13.40 -21.11 5.85
N GLN A 142 -13.19 -20.06 6.66
CA GLN A 142 -11.87 -19.50 6.88
C GLN A 142 -11.22 -20.13 8.10
N GLU A 143 -10.01 -20.67 7.94
CA GLU A 143 -9.22 -21.11 9.08
C GLU A 143 -8.82 -19.91 9.95
N PRO A 144 -8.87 -20.02 11.29
CA PRO A 144 -8.48 -18.92 12.19
C PRO A 144 -7.06 -18.39 11.94
N GLY A 145 -6.16 -19.25 11.47
CA GLY A 145 -4.78 -18.89 11.14
C GLY A 145 -4.65 -17.90 9.99
N HIS A 146 -5.66 -17.82 9.11
CA HIS A 146 -5.69 -16.93 7.94
C HIS A 146 -6.09 -15.50 8.27
N VAL A 147 -6.59 -15.21 9.48
CA VAL A 147 -6.88 -13.83 9.91
C VAL A 147 -5.56 -13.11 10.17
N VAL A 148 -5.12 -12.31 9.19
CA VAL A 148 -3.81 -11.64 9.21
C VAL A 148 -3.92 -10.19 8.72
N PRO A 149 -2.97 -9.30 9.07
CA PRO A 149 -3.04 -7.88 8.69
C PRO A 149 -3.35 -7.56 7.21
N PRO A 150 -2.86 -8.34 6.22
CA PRO A 150 -3.24 -8.14 4.82
C PRO A 150 -4.74 -8.15 4.51
N TRP A 151 -5.60 -8.72 5.37
CA TRP A 151 -7.06 -8.64 5.21
C TRP A 151 -7.58 -7.20 5.17
N LEU A 152 -6.84 -6.26 5.77
CA LEU A 152 -7.19 -4.83 5.74
C LEU A 152 -7.06 -4.22 4.33
N ILE A 153 -6.21 -4.77 3.44
CA ILE A 153 -5.85 -4.12 2.16
C ILE A 153 -7.10 -3.80 1.31
N PRO A 154 -8.01 -4.73 1.02
CA PRO A 154 -9.13 -4.46 0.12
C PRO A 154 -10.18 -3.52 0.72
N GLY A 155 -10.43 -3.63 2.03
CA GLY A 155 -11.36 -2.77 2.74
C GLY A 155 -10.82 -1.35 2.91
N VAL A 156 -9.63 -1.22 3.50
CA VAL A 156 -8.95 0.08 3.68
C VAL A 156 -8.66 0.73 2.33
N GLY A 157 -8.40 -0.04 1.27
CA GLY A 157 -8.19 0.49 -0.07
C GLY A 157 -9.36 1.33 -0.59
N THR A 158 -10.59 1.11 -0.10
CA THR A 158 -11.72 2.00 -0.45
C THR A 158 -11.56 3.40 0.15
N ILE A 159 -10.92 3.57 1.31
CA ILE A 159 -10.63 4.88 1.89
C ILE A 159 -9.69 5.69 0.97
N ASP A 160 -8.78 5.01 0.24
CA ASP A 160 -7.89 5.66 -0.72
C ASP A 160 -8.63 6.35 -1.88
N ILE A 161 -9.88 5.98 -2.14
CA ILE A 161 -10.74 6.68 -3.10
C ILE A 161 -10.93 8.13 -2.63
N ALA A 162 -11.21 8.35 -1.35
CA ALA A 162 -11.35 9.68 -0.76
C ALA A 162 -10.00 10.40 -0.60
N VAL A 163 -8.92 9.68 -0.32
CA VAL A 163 -7.57 10.25 -0.27
C VAL A 163 -7.20 10.88 -1.61
N ALA A 164 -7.44 10.17 -2.72
CA ALA A 164 -7.12 10.64 -4.06
C ALA A 164 -8.22 11.50 -4.69
N GLY A 165 -9.46 11.37 -4.21
CA GLY A 165 -10.66 11.87 -4.87
C GLY A 165 -11.44 12.94 -4.12
N GLY A 166 -11.05 13.31 -2.91
CA GLY A 166 -11.84 14.19 -2.03
C GLY A 166 -12.21 15.56 -2.63
N THR A 167 -11.46 16.02 -3.64
CA THR A 167 -11.69 17.28 -4.37
C THR A 167 -12.01 17.06 -5.85
N MET A 168 -12.46 15.87 -6.25
CA MET A 168 -12.86 15.62 -7.63
C MET A 168 -14.03 16.53 -8.02
N PRO A 169 -14.01 17.13 -9.22
CA PRO A 169 -14.97 18.19 -9.59
C PRO A 169 -16.35 17.64 -9.99
N PHE A 170 -16.53 16.32 -10.02
CA PHE A 170 -17.77 15.72 -10.46
C PHE A 170 -18.83 15.80 -9.35
N PRO A 171 -20.08 16.21 -9.66
CA PRO A 171 -21.14 16.31 -8.64
C PRO A 171 -21.39 15.00 -7.88
N TRP A 172 -21.28 13.86 -8.57
CA TRP A 172 -21.45 12.53 -7.99
C TRP A 172 -20.23 12.04 -7.19
N ALA A 173 -19.06 12.67 -7.34
CA ALA A 173 -17.84 12.21 -6.66
C ALA A 173 -17.95 12.37 -5.14
N HIS A 174 -18.68 13.38 -4.66
CA HIS A 174 -18.88 13.59 -3.22
C HIS A 174 -19.49 12.35 -2.56
N GLU A 175 -20.62 11.85 -3.07
CA GLU A 175 -21.30 10.66 -2.54
C GLU A 175 -20.46 9.39 -2.69
N ILE A 176 -19.69 9.26 -3.78
CA ILE A 176 -18.77 8.12 -3.95
C ILE A 176 -17.64 8.14 -2.92
N ASN A 177 -17.06 9.30 -2.63
CA ASN A 177 -16.05 9.43 -1.58
C ASN A 177 -16.65 9.10 -0.19
N LEU A 178 -17.86 9.59 0.11
CA LEU A 178 -18.56 9.29 1.36
C LEU A 178 -18.88 7.80 1.50
N LEU A 179 -19.42 7.18 0.45
CA LEU A 179 -19.67 5.74 0.37
C LEU A 179 -18.39 4.95 0.64
N SER A 180 -17.29 5.36 0.00
CA SER A 180 -16.01 4.67 0.10
C SER A 180 -15.40 4.80 1.51
N LEU A 181 -15.53 5.98 2.13
CA LEU A 181 -15.17 6.18 3.54
C LEU A 181 -16.01 5.31 4.48
N ALA A 182 -17.32 5.22 4.24
CA ALA A 182 -18.21 4.41 5.06
C ALA A 182 -17.87 2.91 4.96
N ILE A 183 -17.72 2.39 3.73
CA ILE A 183 -17.34 0.98 3.50
C ILE A 183 -15.97 0.71 4.15
N GLY A 184 -14.96 1.50 3.81
CA GLY A 184 -13.59 1.27 4.26
C GLY A 184 -13.42 1.41 5.76
N GLY A 185 -14.01 2.45 6.36
CA GLY A 185 -13.95 2.70 7.79
C GLY A 185 -14.59 1.57 8.61
N ILE A 186 -15.80 1.14 8.23
CA ILE A 186 -16.51 0.07 8.95
C ILE A 186 -15.83 -1.29 8.75
N VAL A 187 -15.45 -1.64 7.51
CA VAL A 187 -14.74 -2.91 7.24
C VAL A 187 -13.40 -2.93 7.96
N ALA A 188 -12.66 -1.82 7.97
CA ALA A 188 -11.39 -1.73 8.66
C ALA A 188 -11.53 -1.93 10.17
N LEU A 189 -12.55 -1.33 10.80
CA LEU A 189 -12.84 -1.53 12.23
C LEU A 189 -13.08 -3.02 12.54
N LEU A 190 -13.96 -3.67 11.78
CA LEU A 190 -14.30 -5.08 11.95
C LEU A 190 -13.07 -5.98 11.82
N PHE A 191 -12.28 -5.78 10.76
CA PHE A 191 -11.09 -6.59 10.51
C PHE A 191 -9.98 -6.32 11.52
N LEU A 192 -9.80 -5.08 11.96
CA LEU A 192 -8.84 -4.75 13.00
C LEU A 192 -9.18 -5.48 14.30
N THR A 193 -10.46 -5.53 14.70
CA THR A 193 -10.89 -6.30 15.88
C THR A 193 -10.58 -7.79 15.74
N LEU A 194 -10.86 -8.39 14.58
CA LEU A 194 -10.56 -9.80 14.32
C LEU A 194 -9.06 -10.09 14.33
N ILE A 195 -8.26 -9.23 13.69
CA ILE A 195 -6.80 -9.35 13.65
C ILE A 195 -6.21 -9.21 15.05
N LEU A 196 -6.63 -8.21 15.83
CA LEU A 196 -6.16 -8.02 17.20
C LEU A 196 -6.49 -9.22 18.08
N SER A 197 -7.74 -9.72 18.01
CA SER A 197 -8.14 -10.95 18.71
C SER A 197 -7.22 -12.13 18.34
N ARG A 198 -6.96 -12.33 17.04
CA ARG A 198 -6.05 -13.37 16.56
C ARG A 198 -4.62 -13.19 17.09
N LEU A 199 -4.10 -11.96 17.09
CA LEU A 199 -2.73 -11.66 17.53
C LEU A 199 -2.54 -11.79 19.05
N ILE A 200 -3.61 -11.63 19.83
CA ILE A 200 -3.59 -11.74 21.29
C ILE A 200 -3.76 -13.20 21.74
N HIS A 201 -4.68 -13.95 21.10
CA HIS A 201 -5.12 -15.25 21.61
C HIS A 201 -4.56 -16.47 20.89
N HIS A 202 -4.00 -16.31 19.69
CA HIS A 202 -3.48 -17.43 18.89
C HIS A 202 -1.96 -17.37 18.69
N ALA A 203 -1.41 -18.44 18.10
CA ALA A 203 0.01 -18.55 17.81
C ALA A 203 0.55 -17.32 17.06
N PRO A 204 1.79 -16.87 17.34
CA PRO A 204 2.40 -15.73 16.67
C PRO A 204 2.37 -15.84 15.14
N LEU A 205 2.43 -14.69 14.45
CA LEU A 205 2.53 -14.68 12.99
C LEU A 205 3.81 -15.41 12.54
N PRO A 206 3.77 -16.17 11.43
CA PRO A 206 4.97 -16.67 10.78
C PRO A 206 5.94 -15.52 10.48
N ALA A 207 7.25 -15.77 10.58
CA ALA A 207 8.29 -14.74 10.44
C ALA A 207 8.14 -13.90 9.17
N GLY A 208 7.77 -14.51 8.03
CA GLY A 208 7.56 -13.80 6.76
C GLY A 208 6.33 -12.87 6.72
N LEU A 209 5.40 -12.99 7.67
CA LEU A 209 4.22 -12.13 7.80
C LEU A 209 4.33 -11.10 8.91
N VAL A 210 5.36 -11.18 9.78
CA VAL A 210 5.58 -10.17 10.82
C VAL A 210 5.64 -8.74 10.26
N PRO A 211 6.29 -8.45 9.11
CA PRO A 211 6.28 -7.10 8.54
C PRO A 211 4.88 -6.56 8.25
N SER A 212 3.94 -7.44 7.88
CA SER A 212 2.56 -7.03 7.57
C SER A 212 1.82 -6.39 8.75
N MET A 213 2.30 -6.54 9.99
CA MET A 213 1.71 -5.86 11.15
C MET A 213 1.62 -4.35 10.96
N ILE A 214 2.56 -3.73 10.23
CA ILE A 214 2.51 -2.29 9.94
C ILE A 214 1.25 -1.89 9.15
N ILE A 215 0.61 -2.79 8.40
CA ILE A 215 -0.67 -2.53 7.71
C ILE A 215 -1.77 -2.08 8.69
N MET A 216 -1.69 -2.48 9.97
CA MET A 216 -2.68 -2.11 10.98
C MET A 216 -2.73 -0.60 11.30
N ILE A 217 -1.72 0.19 10.91
CA ILE A 217 -1.78 1.66 11.04
C ILE A 217 -2.59 2.30 9.92
N ALA A 218 -2.77 1.61 8.78
CA ALA A 218 -3.42 2.16 7.59
C ALA A 218 -4.86 2.64 7.84
N PRO A 219 -5.74 1.92 8.57
CA PRO A 219 -7.09 2.41 8.89
C PRO A 219 -7.12 3.81 9.52
N PHE A 220 -6.08 4.16 10.28
CA PHE A 220 -5.99 5.43 11.00
C PHE A 220 -5.35 6.51 10.13
N GLU A 221 -4.19 6.23 9.52
CA GLU A 221 -3.47 7.23 8.73
C GLU A 221 -4.12 7.51 7.38
N VAL A 222 -4.59 6.46 6.69
CA VAL A 222 -5.39 6.60 5.46
C VAL A 222 -6.77 7.15 5.80
N GLY A 223 -7.34 6.77 6.96
CA GLY A 223 -8.57 7.34 7.49
C GLY A 223 -8.47 8.84 7.71
N PHE A 224 -7.38 9.31 8.34
CA PHE A 224 -7.07 10.72 8.50
C PHE A 224 -7.04 11.43 7.15
N LEU A 225 -6.19 10.95 6.23
CA LEU A 225 -6.02 11.56 4.91
C LEU A 225 -7.33 11.59 4.11
N GLY A 226 -8.10 10.50 4.11
CA GLY A 226 -9.36 10.40 3.38
C GLY A 226 -10.42 11.31 3.98
N TYR A 227 -10.53 11.34 5.31
CA TYR A 227 -11.47 12.20 6.02
C TYR A 227 -11.16 13.68 5.83
N THR A 228 -9.89 14.11 5.96
CA THR A 228 -9.51 15.52 5.79
C THR A 228 -9.68 15.97 4.35
N LYS A 229 -9.38 15.10 3.37
CA LYS A 229 -9.63 15.37 1.94
C LYS A 229 -11.11 15.40 1.60
N PHE A 230 -11.96 14.65 2.28
CA PHE A 230 -13.41 14.73 2.08
C PHE A 230 -14.00 15.98 2.74
N GLN A 231 -13.66 16.23 4.01
CA GLN A 231 -14.23 17.32 4.79
C GLN A 231 -13.60 18.69 4.52
N GLN A 232 -12.44 18.73 3.87
CA GLN A 232 -11.66 19.96 3.62
C GLN A 232 -11.27 20.70 4.91
N LYS A 233 -11.16 19.98 6.03
CA LYS A 233 -10.76 20.51 7.34
C LYS A 233 -10.09 19.42 8.18
N ILE A 234 -9.32 19.85 9.17
CA ILE A 234 -8.79 18.98 10.23
C ILE A 234 -9.52 19.34 11.52
N ASP A 235 -10.32 18.41 12.04
CA ASP A 235 -11.08 18.54 13.29
C ASP A 235 -10.60 17.52 14.33
N PRO A 236 -11.15 17.49 15.56
CA PRO A 236 -10.69 16.55 16.59
C PRO A 236 -10.81 15.08 16.20
N PHE A 237 -11.75 14.70 15.34
CA PHE A 237 -11.87 13.33 14.86
C PHE A 237 -10.68 12.96 13.98
N ALA A 238 -10.31 13.83 13.03
CA ALA A 238 -9.09 13.67 12.25
C ALA A 238 -7.85 13.59 13.18
N SER A 239 -7.72 14.49 14.15
CA SER A 239 -6.61 14.46 15.12
C SER A 239 -6.52 13.13 15.87
N ILE A 240 -7.65 12.55 16.30
CA ILE A 240 -7.68 11.24 16.99
C ILE A 240 -7.13 10.13 16.08
N LEU A 241 -7.52 10.12 14.80
CA LEU A 241 -7.01 9.15 13.83
C LEU A 241 -5.49 9.26 13.68
N PHE A 242 -4.97 10.48 13.46
CA PHE A 242 -3.53 10.70 13.33
C PHE A 242 -2.75 10.28 14.59
N TYR A 243 -3.16 10.73 15.78
CA TYR A 243 -2.42 10.41 17.01
C TYR A 243 -2.47 8.91 17.34
N PHE A 244 -3.60 8.24 17.09
CA PHE A 244 -3.70 6.80 17.33
C PHE A 244 -2.84 6.00 16.34
N GLY A 245 -2.84 6.36 15.06
CA GLY A 245 -2.01 5.71 14.06
C GLY A 245 -0.51 5.92 14.33
N LEU A 246 -0.09 7.12 14.74
CA LEU A 246 1.27 7.41 15.20
C LEU A 246 1.66 6.57 16.42
N PHE A 247 0.79 6.48 17.44
CA PHE A 247 1.01 5.63 18.61
C PHE A 247 1.17 4.17 18.22
N LEU A 248 0.27 3.65 17.38
CA LEU A 248 0.30 2.26 16.92
C LEU A 248 1.57 1.97 16.11
N PHE A 249 2.01 2.90 15.27
CA PHE A 249 3.28 2.78 14.55
C PHE A 249 4.47 2.62 15.51
N ILE A 250 4.57 3.45 16.55
CA ILE A 250 5.65 3.39 17.55
C ILE A 250 5.65 2.03 18.26
N VAL A 251 4.47 1.53 18.65
CA VAL A 251 4.33 0.20 19.29
C VAL A 251 4.80 -0.92 18.37
N LEU A 252 4.44 -0.87 17.09
CA LEU A 252 4.75 -1.92 16.12
C LEU A 252 6.19 -1.85 15.60
N PHE A 253 6.80 -0.67 15.59
CA PHE A 253 8.15 -0.42 15.07
C PHE A 253 9.17 -1.41 15.65
N PHE A 254 9.23 -1.50 16.99
CA PHE A 254 10.20 -2.36 17.69
C PHE A 254 9.94 -3.85 17.50
N LYS A 255 8.72 -4.24 17.11
CA LYS A 255 8.36 -5.63 16.83
C LYS A 255 8.74 -6.02 15.40
N VAL A 256 8.51 -5.12 14.45
CA VAL A 256 8.65 -5.40 13.01
C VAL A 256 10.09 -5.27 12.53
N PHE A 257 10.79 -4.22 12.92
CA PHE A 257 12.13 -3.89 12.41
C PHE A 257 13.28 -4.61 13.15
N ARG A 258 13.03 -5.83 13.65
CA ARG A 258 14.08 -6.68 14.26
C ARG A 258 14.88 -7.41 13.19
N LYS A 259 16.17 -7.64 13.43
CA LYS A 259 17.15 -8.22 12.48
C LYS A 259 16.82 -9.64 11.97
N SER A 260 15.91 -10.36 12.60
CA SER A 260 15.65 -11.79 12.36
C SER A 260 14.81 -12.11 11.12
N ASN A 261 14.22 -11.11 10.47
CA ASN A 261 13.25 -11.35 9.40
C ASN A 261 13.93 -11.26 8.01
N PRO A 262 13.99 -12.35 7.22
CA PRO A 262 14.56 -12.31 5.88
C PRO A 262 13.76 -11.38 4.97
N PHE A 263 14.44 -10.70 4.05
CA PHE A 263 13.78 -9.85 3.07
C PHE A 263 13.08 -10.68 2.00
N SER A 264 11.88 -10.24 1.62
CA SER A 264 11.01 -10.85 0.62
C SER A 264 10.18 -9.75 -0.03
N ALA A 265 9.56 -10.02 -1.18
CA ALA A 265 8.69 -9.05 -1.86
C ALA A 265 7.55 -8.54 -0.96
N SER A 266 7.07 -9.36 -0.01
CA SER A 266 6.04 -8.96 0.96
C SER A 266 6.45 -7.83 1.91
N TRP A 267 7.74 -7.51 2.03
CA TRP A 267 8.18 -6.33 2.80
C TRP A 267 7.70 -5.02 2.20
N TRP A 268 7.44 -4.97 0.89
CA TRP A 268 6.82 -3.79 0.29
C TRP A 268 5.44 -3.49 0.85
N ALA A 269 4.74 -4.44 1.48
CA ALA A 269 3.48 -4.18 2.19
C ALA A 269 3.61 -3.16 3.34
N VAL A 270 4.83 -3.01 3.89
CA VAL A 270 5.16 -2.04 4.94
C VAL A 270 5.27 -0.61 4.40
N SER A 271 5.53 -0.46 3.10
CA SER A 271 5.85 0.83 2.50
C SER A 271 4.71 1.82 2.57
N PHE A 272 3.52 1.43 2.09
CA PHE A 272 2.38 2.31 1.99
C PHE A 272 1.85 2.80 3.34
N PRO A 273 1.67 1.98 4.38
CA PRO A 273 1.20 2.49 5.66
C PRO A 273 2.16 3.53 6.29
N ILE A 274 3.48 3.36 6.12
CA ILE A 274 4.47 4.38 6.56
C ILE A 274 4.36 5.63 5.67
N ALA A 275 4.10 5.47 4.38
CA ALA A 275 3.87 6.59 3.48
C ALA A 275 2.61 7.38 3.86
N ALA A 276 1.52 6.69 4.23
CA ALA A 276 0.31 7.31 4.75
C ALA A 276 0.60 8.08 6.05
N LEU A 277 1.29 7.47 7.01
CA LEU A 277 1.74 8.14 8.24
C LEU A 277 2.59 9.39 7.95
N SER A 278 3.50 9.30 6.98
CA SER A 278 4.35 10.44 6.60
C SER A 278 3.53 11.58 5.99
N ASN A 279 2.59 11.27 5.10
CA ASN A 279 1.72 12.27 4.50
C ASN A 279 0.79 12.90 5.55
N ALA A 280 0.22 12.09 6.45
CA ALA A 280 -0.62 12.54 7.54
C ALA A 280 0.15 13.44 8.51
N ALA A 281 1.38 13.05 8.90
CA ALA A 281 2.24 13.86 9.76
C ALA A 281 2.60 15.21 9.14
N LEU A 282 2.91 15.24 7.82
CA LEU A 282 3.19 16.49 7.10
C LEU A 282 1.95 17.39 7.03
N GLU A 283 0.80 16.83 6.65
CA GLU A 283 -0.47 17.56 6.56
C GLU A 283 -0.90 18.12 7.92
N TYR A 284 -0.76 17.33 8.98
CA TYR A 284 -1.08 17.76 10.35
C TYR A 284 -0.08 18.78 10.90
N ALA A 285 1.21 18.64 10.59
CA ALA A 285 2.22 19.63 10.97
C ALA A 285 2.01 20.99 10.27
N ILE A 286 1.61 20.98 8.99
CA ILE A 286 1.22 22.19 8.25
C ILE A 286 0.00 22.85 8.92
N PHE A 287 -0.96 22.08 9.42
CA PHE A 287 -2.16 22.63 10.06
C PHE A 287 -1.90 23.23 11.44
N VAL A 288 -1.16 22.51 12.31
CA VAL A 288 -0.96 22.92 13.71
C VAL A 288 0.18 23.93 13.88
N HIS A 289 1.15 23.95 12.95
CA HIS A 289 2.34 24.80 13.01
C HIS A 289 3.17 24.65 14.31
N SER A 290 3.18 23.46 14.91
CA SER A 290 3.97 23.17 16.12
C SER A 290 5.35 22.62 15.76
N TRP A 291 6.41 23.13 16.41
CA TRP A 291 7.79 22.67 16.22
C TRP A 291 7.94 21.16 16.43
N LEU A 292 7.20 20.58 17.39
CA LEU A 292 7.26 19.16 17.69
C LEU A 292 6.67 18.32 16.55
N LEU A 293 5.51 18.72 16.02
CA LEU A 293 4.86 18.03 14.91
C LEU A 293 5.65 18.17 13.61
N ILE A 294 6.26 19.34 13.39
CA ILE A 294 7.19 19.56 12.28
C ILE A 294 8.37 18.58 12.41
N GLY A 295 8.98 18.47 13.59
CA GLY A 295 10.06 17.51 13.86
C GLY A 295 9.64 16.05 13.64
N ILE A 296 8.46 15.64 14.14
CA ILE A 296 7.90 14.30 13.91
C ILE A 296 7.73 14.04 12.42
N SER A 297 7.14 14.97 11.67
CA SER A 297 6.94 14.82 10.22
C SER A 297 8.25 14.65 9.45
N ALA A 298 9.30 15.38 9.85
CA ALA A 298 10.64 15.24 9.26
C ALA A 298 11.27 13.87 9.56
N ILE A 299 11.16 13.40 10.81
CA ILE A 299 11.68 12.09 11.23
C ILE A 299 10.98 10.96 10.47
N VAL A 300 9.64 11.01 10.38
CA VAL A 300 8.86 9.99 9.66
C VAL A 300 9.18 10.01 8.17
N LEU A 301 9.28 11.19 7.54
CA LEU A 301 9.66 11.32 6.13
C LEU A 301 11.07 10.77 5.83
N ALA A 302 12.04 11.09 6.70
CA ALA A 302 13.39 10.56 6.60
C ALA A 302 13.40 9.04 6.75
N PHE A 303 12.67 8.51 7.74
CA PHE A 303 12.52 7.08 7.95
C PHE A 303 11.91 6.38 6.73
N LEU A 304 10.80 6.89 6.20
CA LEU A 304 10.17 6.39 4.98
C LEU A 304 11.16 6.36 3.81
N SER A 305 11.87 7.47 3.58
CA SER A 305 12.83 7.60 2.49
C SER A 305 13.95 6.55 2.59
N ILE A 306 14.50 6.34 3.80
CA ILE A 306 15.53 5.33 4.05
C ILE A 306 14.98 3.92 3.83
N VAL A 307 13.80 3.61 4.36
CA VAL A 307 13.18 2.28 4.22
C VAL A 307 12.94 1.94 2.75
N LEU A 308 12.36 2.86 1.98
CA LEU A 308 12.10 2.60 0.56
C LEU A 308 13.37 2.52 -0.27
N PHE A 309 14.40 3.31 0.06
CA PHE A 309 15.70 3.20 -0.58
C PHE A 309 16.34 1.82 -0.34
N VAL A 310 16.30 1.33 0.92
CA VAL A 310 16.79 -0.01 1.26
C VAL A 310 15.99 -1.10 0.53
N PHE A 311 14.66 -0.97 0.46
CA PHE A 311 13.81 -1.93 -0.24
C PHE A 311 14.08 -1.94 -1.74
N LEU A 312 14.29 -0.77 -2.34
CA LEU A 312 14.64 -0.65 -3.75
C LEU A 312 15.96 -1.36 -4.04
N ILE A 313 17.02 -1.08 -3.27
CA ILE A 313 18.32 -1.75 -3.43
C ILE A 313 18.19 -3.26 -3.28
N ARG A 314 17.52 -3.74 -2.21
CA ARG A 314 17.36 -5.19 -1.99
C ARG A 314 16.55 -5.85 -3.10
N THR A 315 15.52 -5.17 -3.62
CA THR A 315 14.70 -5.68 -4.72
C THR A 315 15.50 -5.73 -6.02
N MET A 316 16.31 -4.70 -6.31
CA MET A 316 17.23 -4.69 -7.45
C MET A 316 18.27 -5.81 -7.35
N ASN A 317 18.85 -6.03 -6.19
CA ASN A 317 19.79 -7.14 -5.98
C ASN A 317 19.12 -8.50 -6.21
N LEU A 318 17.88 -8.70 -5.76
CA LEU A 318 17.11 -9.92 -6.03
C LEU A 318 16.76 -10.06 -7.52
N LEU A 319 16.44 -8.96 -8.19
CA LEU A 319 16.14 -8.94 -9.62
C LEU A 319 17.37 -9.34 -10.45
N PHE A 320 18.52 -8.69 -10.21
CA PHE A 320 19.76 -8.95 -10.96
C PHE A 320 20.41 -10.29 -10.61
N SER A 321 20.23 -10.80 -9.39
CA SER A 321 20.63 -12.17 -9.04
C SER A 321 19.68 -13.25 -9.58
N GLY A 322 18.57 -12.84 -10.22
CA GLY A 322 17.55 -13.74 -10.76
C GLY A 322 16.75 -14.47 -9.68
N ASN A 323 16.84 -14.05 -8.41
CA ASN A 323 16.15 -14.69 -7.28
C ASN A 323 14.76 -14.11 -7.03
N LEU A 324 14.43 -12.93 -7.56
CA LEU A 324 13.12 -12.28 -7.35
C LEU A 324 11.97 -13.10 -7.91
N LEU A 325 12.20 -13.83 -9.01
CA LEU A 325 11.22 -14.60 -9.74
C LEU A 325 11.51 -16.12 -9.70
N LYS A 326 12.27 -16.57 -8.70
CA LYS A 326 12.43 -17.99 -8.42
C LYS A 326 11.25 -18.45 -7.58
N GLY A 327 10.55 -19.47 -8.06
CA GLY A 327 9.48 -20.16 -7.31
C GLY A 327 9.98 -20.85 -6.06
#